data_AF-A0A7J8XD23-F1
#
_entry.id   AF-A0A7J8XD23-F1
#
_cell.length_a   1.000
_cell.length_b   1.000
_cell.length_c   1.000
_cell.angle_alpha   90.00
_cell.angle_beta   90.00
_cell.angle_gamma   90.00
#
_symmetry.space_group_name_H-M   'P 1'
#
loop_
_entity.id
_entity.type
_entity.pdbx_description
1 polymer ?
#
loop_
_entity_poly.entity_id
_entity_poly.type
_entity_poly.pdbx_seq_one_letter_code
_entity_poly.pdbx_strand_id
1 'polypeptide(L)'
;LKHPSDKYFDINIVDVEIRQTRDGSGVGRFTLISVRWRATVEGAWIMVVVKSVNEMEFGMILILFVASIPTILAEDISYGTIVVDGTTSIAQTDDNFVCATIDWWPHDKCDYKQCPWHYTSAITLDLSHPILTKAIQGLYLYYPVSGLFVVKHDWANLCSSHCLAFNRLRIRIGGSLQDQVLYNVGNLKSPCHPFRKMKHGLFGFSKGCLQMKRWDELNHFFNATSVMLTFGLNALYGRHKIKGSLWGGEWDSSNAQDFIKYSISKGYQIDSWEYGNELSGNGVGAHVHADRYGKDLIHLKKIIKELYRGSQFEPSLVAPGGFFNQQWFTKLLQVSGSNVLDAISHHIYNLGAGSDPKLVSKILDPNHLNKVANTFINLARTVQTHGPWSSAWVGESGGAYNSGGPHVSDTFVNSFWYLDQLGMASKYHTKVYCRQTLIGGNYGLLNATTYVPNPDYYRQEIDISSSLLVCHFGFTALLWHRLMGKVVLAVGSDASPFLRSYAHCSKGR
;
A
#
# COMPACT_ATOMS: atom_id res chain seq x y z
N LEU A 1 7.76 9.26 -45.76
CA LEU A 1 8.05 8.88 -44.36
C LEU A 1 6.72 8.53 -43.72
N LYS A 2 6.36 7.24 -43.73
CA LYS A 2 5.05 6.75 -43.28
C LYS A 2 5.03 6.70 -41.74
N HIS A 3 4.07 7.39 -41.13
CA HIS A 3 3.63 7.15 -39.76
C HIS A 3 3.15 5.70 -39.62
N PRO A 4 3.57 4.94 -38.60
CA PRO A 4 2.89 3.70 -38.24
C PRO A 4 1.59 4.07 -37.53
N SER A 5 0.50 3.69 -38.19
CA SER A 5 -0.90 3.72 -37.82
C SER A 5 -1.21 3.28 -36.38
N ASP A 6 -2.15 4.01 -35.78
CA ASP A 6 -2.98 3.61 -34.65
C ASP A 6 -3.43 2.14 -34.78
N LYS A 7 -3.01 1.30 -33.84
CA LYS A 7 -3.61 -0.03 -33.62
C LYS A 7 -4.65 0.13 -32.53
N TYR A 8 -5.93 0.14 -32.93
CA TYR A 8 -7.07 0.10 -32.04
C TYR A 8 -7.07 -1.20 -31.20
N PHE A 9 -7.37 -1.08 -29.90
CA PHE A 9 -7.45 -2.21 -28.97
C PHE A 9 -8.94 -2.55 -28.71
N ASP A 10 -9.40 -3.70 -29.19
CA ASP A 10 -10.73 -4.24 -28.88
C ASP A 10 -10.59 -5.59 -28.14
N ILE A 11 -11.19 -5.68 -26.95
CA ILE A 11 -11.44 -6.96 -26.27
C ILE A 11 -12.91 -6.98 -25.88
N ASN A 12 -13.62 -8.01 -26.32
CA ASN A 12 -14.99 -8.26 -25.91
C ASN A 12 -15.03 -9.47 -24.98
N ILE A 13 -15.58 -9.29 -23.78
CA ILE A 13 -16.09 -10.43 -22.98
C ILE A 13 -17.24 -11.00 -23.80
N VAL A 14 -17.06 -12.20 -24.30
CA VAL A 14 -18.03 -12.85 -25.20
C VAL A 14 -19.11 -13.56 -24.38
N ASP A 15 -18.73 -14.11 -23.23
CA ASP A 15 -19.66 -14.82 -22.34
C ASP A 15 -19.07 -14.94 -20.91
N VAL A 16 -19.93 -14.92 -19.89
CA VAL A 16 -19.57 -15.21 -18.49
C VAL A 16 -20.66 -16.12 -17.94
N GLU A 17 -20.37 -17.41 -17.81
CA GLU A 17 -21.33 -18.36 -17.24
C GLU A 17 -21.08 -18.51 -15.74
N ILE A 18 -21.98 -17.95 -14.94
CA ILE A 18 -22.03 -18.14 -13.49
C ILE A 18 -23.15 -19.13 -13.20
N ARG A 19 -22.84 -20.29 -12.63
CA ARG A 19 -23.86 -21.18 -12.07
C ARG A 19 -23.80 -21.17 -10.56
N GLN A 20 -24.94 -20.83 -9.96
CA GLN A 20 -25.18 -21.10 -8.56
C GLN A 20 -25.61 -22.56 -8.43
N THR A 21 -24.80 -23.38 -7.75
CA THR A 21 -25.20 -24.74 -7.38
C THR A 21 -25.62 -24.71 -5.92
N ARG A 22 -26.88 -25.03 -5.64
CA ARG A 22 -27.36 -25.25 -4.28
C ARG A 22 -27.11 -26.70 -3.94
N ASP A 23 -26.41 -26.97 -2.85
CA ASP A 23 -26.44 -28.33 -2.30
C ASP A 23 -27.76 -28.54 -1.53
N GLY A 24 -28.09 -29.81 -1.26
CA GLY A 24 -29.36 -30.20 -0.61
C GLY A 24 -29.54 -29.66 0.81
N SER A 25 -28.62 -28.84 1.33
CA SER A 25 -28.71 -28.15 2.62
C SER A 25 -29.30 -26.73 2.53
N GLY A 26 -29.63 -26.26 1.32
CA GLY A 26 -30.12 -24.89 1.09
C GLY A 26 -29.02 -23.83 0.97
N VAL A 27 -27.75 -24.25 1.00
CA VAL A 27 -26.58 -23.37 0.94
C VAL A 27 -26.11 -23.22 -0.51
N GLY A 28 -25.97 -21.97 -0.96
CA GLY A 28 -25.55 -21.65 -2.33
C GLY A 28 -24.03 -21.67 -2.49
N ARG A 29 -23.51 -22.59 -3.30
CA ARG A 29 -22.15 -22.50 -3.86
C ARG A 29 -22.19 -21.72 -5.17
N PHE A 30 -21.23 -20.83 -5.38
CA PHE A 30 -21.09 -20.11 -6.65
C PHE A 30 -19.94 -20.72 -7.45
N THR A 31 -20.28 -21.31 -8.59
CA THR A 31 -19.32 -21.83 -9.55
C THR A 31 -19.29 -20.87 -10.73
N LEU A 32 -18.18 -20.18 -10.94
CA LEU A 32 -17.93 -19.55 -12.23
C LEU A 32 -17.48 -20.66 -13.18
N ILE A 33 -18.37 -21.03 -14.11
CA ILE A 33 -18.19 -22.18 -14.99
C ILE A 33 -17.29 -21.84 -16.16
N SER A 34 -17.44 -20.66 -16.76
CA SER A 34 -16.57 -20.22 -17.83
C SER A 34 -16.55 -18.71 -17.98
N VAL A 35 -15.39 -18.17 -18.34
CA VAL A 35 -15.26 -16.83 -18.91
C VAL A 35 -14.81 -17.03 -20.34
N ARG A 36 -15.58 -16.57 -21.34
CA ARG A 36 -15.14 -16.51 -22.73
C ARG A 36 -14.72 -15.08 -23.06
N TRP A 37 -13.51 -14.92 -23.57
CA TRP A 37 -13.02 -13.65 -24.08
C TRP A 37 -12.41 -13.82 -25.46
N ARG A 38 -12.46 -12.75 -26.27
CA ARG A 38 -11.79 -12.69 -27.58
C ARG A 38 -10.95 -11.42 -27.63
N ALA A 39 -9.64 -11.58 -27.81
CA ALA A 39 -8.71 -10.48 -28.02
C ALA A 39 -8.27 -10.48 -29.49
N THR A 40 -8.34 -9.34 -30.17
CA THR A 40 -8.02 -9.23 -31.61
C THR A 40 -6.64 -8.62 -31.90
N VAL A 41 -5.88 -8.15 -30.91
CA VAL A 41 -4.54 -7.54 -31.11
C VAL A 41 -3.61 -7.77 -29.90
N GLU A 42 -2.30 -7.76 -30.14
CA GLU A 42 -1.22 -7.86 -29.14
C GLU A 42 -1.41 -6.90 -27.95
N GLY A 43 -1.20 -7.41 -26.73
CA GLY A 43 -1.13 -6.58 -25.52
C GLY A 43 -2.49 -6.14 -24.96
N ALA A 44 -3.51 -6.98 -25.07
CA ALA A 44 -4.86 -6.71 -24.60
C ALA A 44 -5.07 -7.27 -23.16
N TRP A 45 -5.72 -6.51 -22.27
CA TRP A 45 -5.83 -6.77 -20.81
C TRP A 45 -7.28 -6.82 -20.31
N ILE A 46 -7.63 -7.75 -19.41
CA ILE A 46 -9.01 -7.90 -18.88
C ILE A 46 -8.99 -7.98 -17.34
N MET A 47 -9.84 -7.17 -16.70
CA MET A 47 -10.28 -7.35 -15.32
C MET A 47 -11.80 -7.51 -15.32
N VAL A 48 -12.28 -8.72 -15.06
CA VAL A 48 -13.72 -8.98 -14.87
C VAL A 48 -14.04 -8.72 -13.39
N VAL A 49 -15.04 -7.90 -13.12
CA VAL A 49 -15.62 -7.76 -11.78
C VAL A 49 -17.02 -8.34 -11.84
N VAL A 50 -17.18 -9.55 -11.32
CA VAL A 50 -18.51 -10.18 -11.25
C VAL A 50 -19.18 -9.75 -9.95
N LYS A 51 -20.32 -9.05 -10.07
CA LYS A 51 -21.21 -8.72 -8.96
C LYS A 51 -22.47 -9.57 -9.07
N SER A 52 -22.66 -10.52 -8.16
CA SER A 52 -23.92 -11.29 -8.07
C SER A 52 -24.91 -10.56 -7.15
N VAL A 53 -26.14 -10.39 -7.62
CA VAL A 53 -27.27 -9.84 -6.84
C VAL A 53 -28.21 -11.03 -6.55
N ASN A 54 -28.36 -11.39 -5.28
CA ASN A 54 -29.34 -12.38 -4.85
C ASN A 54 -30.64 -11.62 -4.49
N GLU A 55 -31.77 -11.97 -5.10
CA GLU A 55 -33.07 -11.31 -4.84
C GLU A 55 -33.76 -11.74 -3.54
N MET A 56 -33.20 -12.67 -2.76
CA MET A 56 -33.70 -12.97 -1.42
C MET A 56 -32.53 -13.23 -0.46
N GLU A 57 -32.39 -12.28 0.48
CA GLU A 57 -31.58 -12.25 1.69
C GLU A 57 -30.09 -12.72 1.63
N PHE A 58 -29.21 -11.73 1.89
CA PHE A 58 -27.82 -11.80 2.40
C PHE A 58 -26.76 -12.63 1.66
N GLY A 59 -26.02 -11.95 0.76
CA GLY A 59 -24.65 -12.31 0.36
C GLY A 59 -24.26 -11.79 -1.03
N MET A 60 -23.37 -10.79 -1.12
CA MET A 60 -22.77 -10.35 -2.39
C MET A 60 -21.30 -10.78 -2.46
N ILE A 61 -20.95 -11.55 -3.48
CA ILE A 61 -19.57 -12.00 -3.76
C ILE A 61 -18.97 -11.13 -4.85
N LEU A 62 -17.73 -10.67 -4.64
CA LEU A 62 -16.92 -9.99 -5.65
C LEU A 62 -15.75 -10.90 -6.07
N ILE A 63 -15.55 -11.05 -7.38
CA ILE A 63 -14.41 -11.77 -7.96
C ILE A 63 -13.56 -10.78 -8.76
N LEU A 64 -12.28 -10.68 -8.43
CA LEU A 64 -11.28 -9.89 -9.17
C LEU A 64 -10.42 -10.81 -10.03
N PHE A 65 -10.32 -10.48 -11.32
CA PHE A 65 -9.52 -11.18 -12.32
C PHE A 65 -8.36 -10.30 -12.81
N VAL A 66 -7.17 -10.86 -12.91
CA VAL A 66 -6.02 -10.18 -13.51
C VAL A 66 -5.34 -11.14 -14.49
N ALA A 67 -5.26 -10.78 -15.77
CA ALA A 67 -4.70 -11.63 -16.84
C ALA A 67 -3.70 -10.92 -17.75
N SER A 68 -2.54 -11.53 -18.01
CA SER A 68 -1.52 -11.07 -18.96
C SER A 68 -1.31 -12.06 -20.09
N ILE A 69 -1.33 -11.61 -21.35
CA ILE A 69 -1.21 -12.46 -22.54
C ILE A 69 0.14 -12.19 -23.24
N PRO A 70 1.06 -13.17 -23.36
CA PRO A 70 2.23 -13.07 -24.23
C PRO A 70 1.83 -13.13 -25.71
N THR A 71 2.62 -12.51 -26.59
CA THR A 71 2.45 -12.52 -28.06
C THR A 71 2.26 -13.93 -28.62
N ILE A 72 1.00 -14.29 -28.90
CA ILE A 72 0.64 -15.39 -29.79
C ILE A 72 -0.50 -14.85 -30.64
N LEU A 73 -0.34 -14.89 -31.96
CA LEU A 73 -1.43 -14.76 -32.92
C LEU A 73 -2.61 -15.59 -32.41
N ALA A 74 -3.77 -14.95 -32.20
CA ALA A 74 -4.95 -15.56 -31.61
C ALA A 74 -5.20 -16.99 -32.14
N GLU A 75 -5.01 -18.01 -31.30
CA GLU A 75 -5.49 -19.36 -31.60
C GLU A 75 -5.81 -20.25 -30.38
N ASP A 76 -5.20 -20.04 -29.20
CA ASP A 76 -5.55 -20.86 -28.01
C ASP A 76 -6.43 -20.11 -27.00
N ILE A 77 -7.74 -20.41 -27.03
CA ILE A 77 -8.66 -20.10 -25.92
C ILE A 77 -8.38 -21.11 -24.80
N SER A 78 -7.76 -20.65 -23.71
CA SER A 78 -7.61 -21.46 -22.50
C SER A 78 -8.89 -21.41 -21.68
N TYR A 79 -9.52 -22.56 -21.48
CA TYR A 79 -10.67 -22.72 -20.60
C TYR A 79 -10.21 -22.94 -19.17
N GLY A 80 -10.92 -22.34 -18.22
CA GLY A 80 -10.67 -22.51 -16.80
C GLY A 80 -11.93 -22.21 -15.99
N THR A 81 -12.12 -22.99 -14.95
CA THR A 81 -13.20 -22.91 -13.97
C THR A 81 -12.66 -22.25 -12.71
N ILE A 82 -13.41 -21.29 -12.16
CA ILE A 82 -13.11 -20.69 -10.86
C ILE A 82 -14.26 -20.95 -9.92
N VAL A 83 -13.94 -21.59 -8.80
CA VAL A 83 -14.90 -21.96 -7.78
C VAL A 83 -14.68 -21.06 -6.57
N VAL A 84 -15.68 -20.26 -6.23
CA VAL A 84 -15.67 -19.46 -5.00
C VAL A 84 -16.55 -20.15 -3.99
N ASP A 85 -15.94 -20.63 -2.91
CA ASP A 85 -16.70 -21.15 -1.79
C ASP A 85 -17.12 -19.98 -0.88
N GLY A 86 -18.35 -19.51 -1.10
CA GLY A 86 -18.96 -18.43 -0.33
C GLY A 86 -19.23 -18.77 1.14
N THR A 87 -19.05 -20.03 1.55
CA THR A 87 -19.28 -20.49 2.93
C THR A 87 -17.99 -20.56 3.74
N THR A 88 -16.83 -20.61 3.06
CA THR A 88 -15.53 -20.80 3.70
C THR A 88 -14.74 -19.49 3.71
N SER A 89 -14.76 -18.82 4.86
CA SER A 89 -13.85 -17.72 5.16
C SER A 89 -12.46 -18.27 5.50
N ILE A 90 -11.43 -17.86 4.76
CA ILE A 90 -10.05 -18.32 4.96
C ILE A 90 -9.19 -17.31 5.72
N ALA A 91 -9.55 -16.03 5.67
CA ALA A 91 -8.82 -14.97 6.33
C ALA A 91 -9.70 -13.74 6.53
N GLN A 92 -9.17 -12.76 7.27
CA GLN A 92 -9.85 -11.48 7.47
C GLN A 92 -8.84 -10.35 7.42
N THR A 93 -9.13 -9.27 6.70
CA THR A 93 -8.34 -8.03 6.64
C THR A 93 -8.92 -6.94 7.55
N ASP A 94 -8.26 -5.78 7.64
CA ASP A 94 -8.84 -4.58 8.25
C ASP A 94 -9.84 -3.89 7.29
N ASP A 95 -10.75 -3.07 7.81
CA ASP A 95 -11.66 -2.24 6.99
C ASP A 95 -10.89 -1.18 6.18
N ASN A 96 -9.71 -0.78 6.69
CA ASN A 96 -8.73 0.11 6.06
C ASN A 96 -7.51 -0.67 5.56
N PHE A 97 -7.75 -1.86 4.97
CA PHE A 97 -6.70 -2.74 4.44
C PHE A 97 -5.74 -2.01 3.48
N VAL A 98 -6.26 -1.18 2.58
CA VAL A 98 -5.44 -0.39 1.64
C VAL A 98 -4.96 0.88 2.34
N CYS A 99 -3.64 1.09 2.39
CA CYS A 99 -3.00 2.31 2.87
C CYS A 99 -1.92 2.81 1.91
N ALA A 100 -1.40 4.00 2.18
CA ALA A 100 -0.30 4.60 1.44
C ALA A 100 0.74 5.19 2.38
N THR A 101 1.95 5.43 1.89
CA THR A 101 3.01 6.07 2.67
C THR A 101 3.32 7.48 2.18
N ILE A 102 3.90 8.30 3.07
CA ILE A 102 4.59 9.54 2.71
C ILE A 102 6.03 9.42 3.23
N ASP A 103 7.00 9.64 2.37
CA ASP A 103 8.42 9.43 2.67
C ASP A 103 9.12 10.72 3.13
N TRP A 104 10.33 10.56 3.67
CA TRP A 104 11.25 11.62 4.07
C TRP A 104 12.24 12.03 2.96
N TRP A 105 12.36 11.26 1.87
CA TRP A 105 13.32 11.53 0.80
C TRP A 105 13.23 12.97 0.26
N PRO A 106 14.31 13.76 0.31
CA PRO A 106 14.34 15.10 -0.25
C PRO A 106 14.41 15.10 -1.78
N HIS A 107 14.12 16.26 -2.38
CA HIS A 107 14.14 16.48 -3.84
C HIS A 107 15.43 16.11 -4.55
N ASP A 108 16.56 16.10 -3.84
CA ASP A 108 17.87 15.77 -4.37
C ASP A 108 18.23 14.27 -4.20
N LYS A 109 17.31 13.43 -3.71
CA LYS A 109 17.42 11.96 -3.82
C LYS A 109 17.20 11.55 -5.27
N CYS A 110 18.25 11.02 -5.89
CA CYS A 110 18.24 10.61 -7.28
C CYS A 110 18.62 9.13 -7.44
N ASP A 111 17.97 8.47 -8.39
CA ASP A 111 18.24 7.10 -8.84
C ASP A 111 18.23 7.12 -10.37
N TYR A 112 19.08 6.32 -11.02
CA TYR A 112 19.04 6.16 -12.50
C TYR A 112 19.12 7.49 -13.28
N LYS A 113 19.85 8.49 -12.75
CA LYS A 113 20.00 9.85 -13.29
C LYS A 113 18.72 10.72 -13.30
N GLN A 114 17.71 10.33 -12.52
CA GLN A 114 16.50 11.11 -12.29
C GLN A 114 16.30 11.32 -10.78
N CYS A 115 15.55 12.36 -10.41
CA CYS A 115 15.24 12.67 -9.01
C CYS A 115 13.72 12.65 -8.81
N PRO A 116 13.10 11.45 -8.78
CA PRO A 116 11.65 11.29 -8.90
C PRO A 116 10.88 11.71 -7.64
N TRP A 117 11.57 12.15 -6.60
CA TRP A 117 10.99 12.57 -5.34
C TRP A 117 10.51 14.02 -5.35
N HIS A 118 11.13 14.91 -6.12
CA HIS A 118 10.77 16.34 -6.15
C HIS A 118 10.51 16.90 -4.73
N TYR A 119 9.53 17.79 -4.55
CA TYR A 119 9.18 18.36 -3.25
C TYR A 119 8.11 17.55 -2.51
N THR A 120 8.07 16.22 -2.64
CA THR A 120 6.96 15.40 -2.14
C THR A 120 7.18 14.78 -0.75
N SER A 121 8.32 15.09 -0.10
CA SER A 121 8.64 14.60 1.24
C SER A 121 7.64 15.09 2.31
N ALA A 122 7.55 14.41 3.44
CA ALA A 122 6.80 14.87 4.62
C ALA A 122 7.15 16.31 5.03
N ILE A 123 8.39 16.76 4.76
CA ILE A 123 8.88 18.11 5.11
C ILE A 123 8.43 19.16 4.10
N THR A 124 8.28 18.80 2.82
CA THR A 124 8.14 19.77 1.71
C THR A 124 6.86 19.66 0.90
N LEU A 125 6.09 18.58 1.06
CA LEU A 125 4.86 18.31 0.30
C LEU A 125 3.89 19.49 0.38
N ASP A 126 3.34 19.92 -0.76
CA ASP A 126 2.33 20.96 -0.81
C ASP A 126 0.98 20.40 -0.35
N LEU A 127 0.65 20.65 0.92
CA LEU A 127 -0.58 20.21 1.57
C LEU A 127 -1.80 21.04 1.13
N SER A 128 -1.59 22.16 0.44
CA SER A 128 -2.67 23.02 -0.06
C SER A 128 -3.17 22.57 -1.44
N HIS A 129 -2.49 21.63 -2.09
CA HIS A 129 -2.82 21.21 -3.44
C HIS A 129 -4.19 20.50 -3.48
N PRO A 130 -5.16 20.98 -4.28
CA PRO A 130 -6.53 20.46 -4.26
C PRO A 130 -6.63 19.01 -4.74
N ILE A 131 -5.75 18.58 -5.65
CA ILE A 131 -5.73 17.18 -6.12
C ILE A 131 -5.28 16.24 -5.01
N LEU A 132 -4.34 16.65 -4.15
CA LEU A 132 -3.88 15.81 -3.03
C LEU A 132 -5.03 15.56 -2.05
N THR A 133 -5.75 16.62 -1.68
CA THR A 133 -6.93 16.54 -0.80
C THR A 133 -7.99 15.59 -1.38
N LYS A 134 -8.34 15.78 -2.66
CA LYS A 134 -9.32 14.94 -3.36
C LYS A 134 -8.86 13.48 -3.49
N ALA A 135 -7.57 13.25 -3.69
CA ALA A 135 -7.01 11.91 -3.77
C ALA A 135 -7.08 11.18 -2.42
N ILE A 136 -6.81 11.84 -1.31
CA ILE A 136 -6.94 11.20 0.00
C ILE A 136 -8.40 10.88 0.33
N GLN A 137 -9.32 11.78 -0.02
CA GLN A 137 -10.77 11.58 0.15
C GLN A 137 -11.36 10.57 -0.85
N GLY A 138 -10.62 10.21 -1.89
CA GLY A 138 -11.07 9.29 -2.93
C GLY A 138 -12.16 9.87 -3.84
N LEU A 139 -12.16 11.18 -4.04
CA LEU A 139 -13.14 11.93 -4.83
C LEU A 139 -12.67 12.27 -6.26
N TYR A 140 -11.57 11.68 -6.72
CA TYR A 140 -10.99 12.09 -8.00
C TYR A 140 -11.66 11.41 -9.20
N LEU A 141 -12.43 12.19 -9.96
CA LEU A 141 -12.84 11.90 -11.34
C LEU A 141 -12.25 13.00 -12.23
N TYR A 142 -11.43 12.63 -13.21
CA TYR A 142 -10.89 13.57 -14.18
C TYR A 142 -11.80 13.63 -15.41
N TYR A 143 -12.24 14.84 -15.78
CA TYR A 143 -12.89 15.12 -17.05
C TYR A 143 -12.13 16.27 -17.73
N PRO A 144 -11.51 16.07 -18.90
CA PRO A 144 -10.98 17.19 -19.68
C PRO A 144 -12.15 17.92 -20.35
N VAL A 145 -12.36 19.19 -19.97
CA VAL A 145 -13.32 20.07 -20.65
C VAL A 145 -12.56 20.89 -21.68
N SER A 146 -12.80 20.64 -22.96
CA SER A 146 -12.52 21.60 -24.02
C SER A 146 -13.73 21.73 -24.93
N GLY A 147 -14.52 22.77 -24.67
CA GLY A 147 -15.30 23.48 -25.69
C GLY A 147 -16.40 22.70 -26.42
N LEU A 148 -17.47 22.33 -25.73
CA LEU A 148 -18.84 22.53 -26.23
C LEU A 148 -19.81 22.35 -25.05
N PHE A 149 -20.76 23.27 -24.91
CA PHE A 149 -21.81 23.21 -23.91
C PHE A 149 -22.58 21.88 -23.98
N VAL A 150 -22.32 20.97 -23.04
CA VAL A 150 -23.33 20.08 -22.48
C VAL A 150 -23.09 20.00 -20.98
N VAL A 151 -23.74 20.90 -20.25
CA VAL A 151 -24.00 20.69 -18.84
C VAL A 151 -25.02 19.55 -18.74
N LYS A 152 -24.57 18.32 -18.42
CA LYS A 152 -25.47 17.33 -17.82
C LYS A 152 -25.33 17.43 -16.31
N HIS A 153 -26.24 18.21 -15.75
CA HIS A 153 -26.32 18.69 -14.37
C HIS A 153 -26.57 17.60 -13.29
N ASP A 154 -26.58 16.31 -13.62
CA ASP A 154 -27.18 15.30 -12.71
C ASP A 154 -26.21 14.41 -11.92
N TRP A 155 -24.92 14.29 -12.28
CA TRP A 155 -23.98 13.46 -11.51
C TRP A 155 -23.24 14.24 -10.41
N ALA A 156 -22.99 15.54 -10.61
CA ALA A 156 -22.36 16.40 -9.61
C ALA A 156 -23.27 16.65 -8.40
N ASN A 157 -24.60 16.68 -8.60
CA ASN A 157 -25.59 16.88 -7.54
C ASN A 157 -25.93 15.61 -6.75
N LEU A 158 -25.62 14.41 -7.26
CA LEU A 158 -25.73 13.15 -6.50
C LEU A 158 -24.54 12.93 -5.54
N CYS A 159 -23.43 13.67 -5.72
CA CYS A 159 -22.15 13.45 -5.05
C CYS A 159 -21.79 14.54 -4.02
N SER A 160 -22.75 15.33 -3.52
CA SER A 160 -22.43 16.52 -2.71
C SER A 160 -22.21 16.27 -1.21
N SER A 161 -22.25 15.03 -0.70
CA SER A 161 -22.00 14.78 0.74
C SER A 161 -21.72 13.33 1.15
N HIS A 162 -21.99 12.31 0.32
CA HIS A 162 -21.97 10.91 0.75
C HIS A 162 -21.09 9.95 -0.10
N CYS A 163 -20.20 10.46 -0.94
CA CYS A 163 -19.39 9.63 -1.86
C CYS A 163 -17.87 9.66 -1.57
N LEU A 164 -17.46 9.81 -0.30
CA LEU A 164 -16.06 9.56 0.07
C LEU A 164 -15.72 8.10 -0.26
N ALA A 165 -14.83 7.85 -1.23
CA ALA A 165 -14.44 6.48 -1.54
C ALA A 165 -13.63 5.89 -0.40
N PHE A 166 -12.70 6.68 0.16
CA PHE A 166 -12.01 6.37 1.40
C PHE A 166 -12.77 7.06 2.53
N ASN A 167 -13.50 6.30 3.33
CA ASN A 167 -14.12 6.85 4.53
C ASN A 167 -13.03 7.36 5.51
N ARG A 168 -11.93 6.59 5.60
CA ARG A 168 -10.64 6.98 6.20
C ARG A 168 -9.51 6.29 5.42
N LEU A 169 -8.52 7.03 4.95
CA LEU A 169 -7.30 6.45 4.38
C LEU A 169 -6.22 6.41 5.46
N ARG A 170 -5.61 5.24 5.67
CA ARG A 170 -4.43 5.14 6.52
C ARG A 170 -3.21 5.65 5.76
N ILE A 171 -2.47 6.58 6.38
CA ILE A 171 -1.22 7.11 5.84
C ILE A 171 -0.11 6.82 6.83
N ARG A 172 0.97 6.19 6.34
CA ARG A 172 2.19 5.94 7.12
C ARG A 172 3.28 6.94 6.75
N ILE A 173 3.70 7.78 7.69
CA ILE A 173 4.89 8.63 7.50
C ILE A 173 6.11 7.86 7.99
N GLY A 174 7.04 7.55 7.09
CA GLY A 174 8.21 6.74 7.38
C GLY A 174 9.19 6.68 6.21
N GLY A 175 9.91 5.57 6.09
CA GLY A 175 10.93 5.35 5.06
C GLY A 175 12.35 5.51 5.61
N SER A 176 13.36 5.28 4.76
CA SER A 176 14.75 5.07 5.22
C SER A 176 15.33 6.22 6.05
N LEU A 177 14.96 7.48 5.78
CA LEU A 177 15.49 8.62 6.54
C LEU A 177 14.80 8.84 7.90
N GLN A 178 13.74 8.10 8.24
CA GLN A 178 13.02 8.19 9.52
C GLN A 178 13.96 8.08 10.72
N ASP A 179 14.90 7.14 10.67
CA ASP A 179 15.90 6.91 11.73
C ASP A 179 17.01 7.97 11.79
N GLN A 180 16.87 9.04 11.03
CA GLN A 180 17.75 10.21 11.03
C GLN A 180 16.98 11.51 11.28
N VAL A 181 15.66 11.44 11.51
CA VAL A 181 14.83 12.61 11.83
C VAL A 181 15.00 12.99 13.29
N LEU A 182 15.25 14.27 13.55
CA LEU A 182 15.17 14.92 14.85
C LEU A 182 13.87 15.70 14.95
N TYR A 183 13.17 15.64 16.08
CA TYR A 183 11.96 16.42 16.31
C TYR A 183 12.34 17.73 17.02
N ASN A 184 12.00 18.88 16.43
CA ASN A 184 12.33 20.20 16.98
C ASN A 184 11.41 20.61 18.13
N VAL A 185 11.48 19.87 19.23
CA VAL A 185 10.55 19.96 20.35
C VAL A 185 11.29 19.67 21.66
N GLY A 186 10.78 20.25 22.74
CA GLY A 186 11.41 20.14 24.06
C GLY A 186 12.78 20.78 24.07
N ASN A 187 13.72 20.13 24.76
CA ASN A 187 15.09 20.64 24.94
C ASN A 187 16.06 20.07 23.89
N LEU A 188 15.70 20.17 22.60
CA LEU A 188 16.56 19.67 21.52
C LEU A 188 17.93 20.37 21.58
N LYS A 189 18.99 19.61 21.89
CA LYS A 189 20.35 20.12 22.11
C LYS A 189 21.09 20.49 20.82
N SER A 190 20.54 20.15 19.66
CA SER A 190 21.22 20.30 18.36
C SER A 190 20.41 21.21 17.42
N PRO A 191 21.08 21.99 16.57
CA PRO A 191 20.38 22.87 15.64
C PRO A 191 19.53 22.07 14.64
N CYS A 192 18.30 22.52 14.45
CA CYS A 192 17.33 21.89 13.57
C CYS A 192 17.60 22.28 12.11
N HIS A 193 18.12 21.34 11.32
CA HIS A 193 18.41 21.54 9.90
C HIS A 193 17.65 20.55 9.02
N PRO A 194 17.25 20.94 7.80
CA PRO A 194 16.69 19.99 6.84
C PRO A 194 17.74 18.97 6.43
N PHE A 195 17.29 17.84 5.86
CA PHE A 195 18.18 16.86 5.25
C PHE A 195 19.07 17.52 4.19
N ARG A 196 20.35 17.16 4.18
CA ARG A 196 21.32 17.57 3.16
C ARG A 196 22.11 16.35 2.72
N LYS A 197 22.51 16.31 1.46
CA LYS A 197 23.50 15.33 1.00
C LYS A 197 24.75 15.43 1.85
N MET A 198 25.18 14.28 2.37
CA MET A 198 26.35 14.17 3.19
C MET A 198 27.08 12.88 2.83
N LYS A 199 28.29 13.03 2.29
CA LYS A 199 29.16 11.89 2.01
C LYS A 199 29.41 11.13 3.30
N HIS A 200 29.30 9.80 3.26
CA HIS A 200 29.39 8.90 4.43
C HIS A 200 28.26 9.01 5.46
N GLY A 201 27.27 9.89 5.26
CA GLY A 201 26.02 9.88 6.01
C GLY A 201 25.23 8.59 5.76
N LEU A 202 24.35 8.21 6.68
CA LEU A 202 23.50 7.03 6.48
C LEU A 202 22.55 7.32 5.30
N PHE A 203 22.56 6.41 4.33
CA PHE A 203 21.95 6.59 3.01
C PHE A 203 22.45 7.80 2.18
N GLY A 204 23.61 8.37 2.53
CA GLY A 204 24.17 9.53 1.84
C GLY A 204 23.57 10.88 2.27
N PHE A 205 22.86 10.93 3.40
CA PHE A 205 22.25 12.14 3.92
C PHE A 205 22.68 12.41 5.37
N SER A 206 22.59 13.68 5.76
CA SER A 206 22.73 14.11 7.14
C SER A 206 21.54 13.66 7.99
N LYS A 207 21.62 13.89 9.31
CA LYS A 207 20.40 14.01 10.11
C LYS A 207 19.52 15.13 9.54
N GLY A 208 18.21 14.92 9.56
CA GLY A 208 17.22 15.91 9.19
C GLY A 208 16.37 16.29 10.39
N CYS A 209 15.55 17.31 10.25
CA CYS A 209 14.75 17.81 11.35
C CYS A 209 13.32 18.12 10.93
N LEU A 210 12.36 17.61 11.71
CA LEU A 210 10.95 17.97 11.60
C LEU A 210 10.68 19.16 12.54
N GLN A 211 10.40 20.32 11.95
CA GLN A 211 9.93 21.47 12.70
C GLN A 211 8.49 21.27 13.17
N MET A 212 8.16 21.66 14.40
CA MET A 212 6.80 21.50 14.92
C MET A 212 5.76 22.30 14.16
N LYS A 213 6.12 23.45 13.57
CA LYS A 213 5.23 24.16 12.64
C LYS A 213 4.82 23.26 11.46
N ARG A 214 5.76 22.52 10.88
CA ARG A 214 5.48 21.59 9.78
C ARG A 214 4.66 20.39 10.25
N TRP A 215 4.93 19.91 11.46
CA TRP A 215 4.11 18.86 12.09
C TRP A 215 2.67 19.32 12.32
N ASP A 216 2.47 20.58 12.73
CA ASP A 216 1.15 21.20 12.84
C ASP A 216 0.46 21.21 11.47
N GLU A 217 1.10 21.73 10.43
CA GLU A 217 0.55 21.76 9.06
C GLU A 217 0.09 20.37 8.59
N LEU A 218 0.92 19.34 8.80
CA LEU A 218 0.59 17.95 8.47
C LEU A 218 -0.67 17.48 9.22
N ASN A 219 -0.75 17.70 10.53
CA ASN A 219 -1.91 17.26 11.32
C ASN A 219 -3.20 18.02 10.99
N HIS A 220 -3.12 19.33 10.68
CA HIS A 220 -4.29 20.07 10.18
C HIS A 220 -4.80 19.46 8.88
N PHE A 221 -3.89 19.14 7.96
CA PHE A 221 -4.23 18.49 6.69
C PHE A 221 -4.83 17.09 6.89
N PHE A 222 -4.23 16.25 7.73
CA PHE A 222 -4.73 14.90 8.02
C PHE A 222 -6.09 14.92 8.71
N ASN A 223 -6.30 15.84 9.64
CA ASN A 223 -7.60 16.01 10.29
C ASN A 223 -8.67 16.47 9.28
N ALA A 224 -8.35 17.44 8.42
CA ALA A 224 -9.26 17.92 7.37
C ALA A 224 -9.62 16.83 6.34
N THR A 225 -8.78 15.81 6.19
CA THR A 225 -8.97 14.69 5.26
C THR A 225 -9.35 13.38 5.93
N SER A 226 -9.61 13.37 7.24
CA SER A 226 -9.98 12.17 8.03
C SER A 226 -8.98 11.02 7.91
N VAL A 227 -7.69 11.33 7.82
CA VAL A 227 -6.61 10.35 7.70
C VAL A 227 -6.38 9.62 9.03
N MET A 228 -6.14 8.31 8.94
CA MET A 228 -5.63 7.50 10.07
C MET A 228 -4.11 7.49 10.01
N LEU A 229 -3.47 8.26 10.88
CA LEU A 229 -2.03 8.48 10.81
C LEU A 229 -1.26 7.40 11.57
N THR A 230 -0.38 6.69 10.85
CA THR A 230 0.74 5.94 11.42
C THR A 230 2.01 6.76 11.29
N PHE A 231 2.70 7.07 12.39
CA PHE A 231 3.94 7.85 12.34
C PHE A 231 5.13 7.02 12.84
N GLY A 232 6.18 6.96 12.04
CA GLY A 232 7.41 6.25 12.35
C GLY A 232 8.39 7.09 13.19
N LEU A 233 8.75 6.55 14.35
CA LEU A 233 9.69 7.11 15.30
C LEU A 233 11.14 6.74 14.96
N ASN A 234 12.08 7.64 15.27
CA ASN A 234 13.51 7.42 15.09
C ASN A 234 14.06 6.45 16.17
N ALA A 235 14.36 5.22 15.76
CA ALA A 235 14.91 4.17 16.63
C ALA A 235 16.44 4.20 16.76
N LEU A 236 17.13 5.04 15.97
CA LEU A 236 18.58 5.24 16.05
C LEU A 236 19.00 6.45 16.90
N TYR A 237 18.07 7.23 17.44
CA TYR A 237 18.41 8.34 18.32
C TYR A 237 19.14 7.85 19.60
N GLY A 238 20.28 8.48 19.91
CA GLY A 238 21.17 8.07 21.00
C GLY A 238 22.07 6.86 20.71
N ARG A 239 21.81 6.10 19.63
CA ARG A 239 22.62 4.93 19.25
C ARG A 239 23.90 5.33 18.54
N HIS A 240 24.86 4.41 18.51
CA HIS A 240 26.10 4.55 17.76
C HIS A 240 26.37 3.32 16.88
N LYS A 241 27.06 3.57 15.78
CA LYS A 241 27.49 2.54 14.84
C LYS A 241 28.64 1.73 15.47
N ILE A 242 28.48 0.43 15.58
CA ILE A 242 29.50 -0.48 16.13
C ILE A 242 30.41 -0.96 14.99
N LYS A 243 29.84 -1.68 14.02
CA LYS A 243 30.59 -2.28 12.90
C LYS A 243 29.67 -2.53 11.72
N GLY A 244 30.14 -2.26 10.49
CA GLY A 244 29.33 -2.52 9.30
C GLY A 244 28.01 -1.75 9.35
N SER A 245 26.86 -2.41 9.20
CA SER A 245 25.55 -1.81 9.43
C SER A 245 25.02 -1.99 10.87
N LEU A 246 25.76 -2.62 11.79
CA LEU A 246 25.29 -2.86 13.16
C LEU A 246 25.35 -1.59 14.01
N TRP A 247 24.23 -1.28 14.67
CA TRP A 247 24.11 -0.21 15.66
C TRP A 247 23.83 -0.78 17.05
N GLY A 248 24.39 -0.13 18.07
CA GLY A 248 24.16 -0.48 19.47
C GLY A 248 24.10 0.75 20.37
N GLY A 249 24.19 0.50 21.68
CA GLY A 249 23.80 1.46 22.73
C GLY A 249 22.33 1.31 23.13
N GLU A 250 21.94 1.99 24.20
CA GLU A 250 20.52 2.14 24.57
C GLU A 250 19.87 3.18 23.65
N TRP A 251 18.57 3.01 23.36
CA TRP A 251 17.82 4.03 22.65
C TRP A 251 17.53 5.20 23.60
N ASP A 252 17.87 6.42 23.17
CA ASP A 252 17.49 7.63 23.90
C ASP A 252 16.04 7.98 23.52
N SER A 253 15.10 7.70 24.41
CA SER A 253 13.68 7.93 24.15
C SER A 253 13.25 9.38 24.32
N SER A 254 14.12 10.28 24.79
CA SER A 254 13.74 11.65 25.20
C SER A 254 13.12 12.46 24.07
N ASN A 255 13.72 12.46 22.87
CA ASN A 255 13.22 13.23 21.74
C ASN A 255 11.87 12.70 21.24
N ALA A 256 11.69 11.38 21.19
CA ALA A 256 10.41 10.75 20.84
C ALA A 256 9.34 11.04 21.91
N GLN A 257 9.70 10.98 23.19
CA GLN A 257 8.77 11.27 24.29
C GLN A 257 8.28 12.73 24.25
N ASP A 258 9.17 13.70 24.01
CA ASP A 258 8.79 15.10 23.88
C ASP A 258 7.92 15.34 22.63
N PHE A 259 8.17 14.62 21.54
CA PHE A 259 7.35 14.67 20.33
C PHE A 259 5.94 14.09 20.52
N ILE A 260 5.82 12.94 21.21
CA ILE A 260 4.53 12.35 21.56
C ILE A 260 3.76 13.29 22.50
N LYS A 261 4.41 13.85 23.53
CA LYS A 261 3.81 14.83 24.45
C LYS A 261 3.27 16.05 23.71
N TYR A 262 4.03 16.59 22.76
CA TYR A 262 3.58 17.71 21.94
C TYR A 262 2.37 17.35 21.08
N SER A 263 2.36 16.17 20.46
CA SER A 263 1.22 15.71 19.67
C SER A 263 -0.04 15.57 20.52
N ILE A 264 0.07 15.05 21.74
CA ILE A 264 -1.03 14.96 22.71
C ILE A 264 -1.50 16.35 23.14
N SER A 265 -0.59 17.27 23.47
CA SER A 265 -0.96 18.62 23.94
C SER A 265 -1.68 19.45 22.88
N LYS A 266 -1.45 19.13 21.61
CA LYS A 266 -2.14 19.74 20.46
C LYS A 266 -3.46 19.04 20.11
N GLY A 267 -3.80 17.94 20.77
CA GLY A 267 -5.00 17.13 20.51
C GLY A 267 -4.93 16.32 19.22
N TYR A 268 -3.73 16.10 18.68
CA TYR A 268 -3.56 15.38 17.42
C TYR A 268 -3.87 13.89 17.58
N GLN A 269 -4.60 13.38 16.59
CA GLN A 269 -5.10 12.02 16.56
C GLN A 269 -4.10 11.13 15.81
N ILE A 270 -3.25 10.43 16.56
CA ILE A 270 -2.28 9.50 16.01
C ILE A 270 -2.81 8.08 16.21
N ASP A 271 -3.14 7.39 15.13
CA ASP A 271 -3.71 6.05 15.21
C ASP A 271 -2.67 5.01 15.64
N SER A 272 -1.43 5.16 15.16
CA SER A 272 -0.35 4.23 15.48
C SER A 272 1.02 4.91 15.51
N TRP A 273 1.86 4.48 16.44
CA TRP A 273 3.29 4.78 16.46
C TRP A 273 4.05 3.57 15.91
N GLU A 274 4.88 3.78 14.88
CA GLU A 274 5.81 2.76 14.38
C GLU A 274 7.21 3.02 14.95
N TYR A 275 7.97 1.98 15.31
CA TYR A 275 9.32 2.15 15.87
C TYR A 275 10.38 1.80 14.83
N GLY A 276 11.13 2.77 14.31
CA GLY A 276 12.21 2.54 13.35
C GLY A 276 11.78 2.08 11.96
N ASN A 277 12.75 1.98 11.04
CA ASN A 277 12.54 1.57 9.65
C ASN A 277 13.70 0.69 9.15
N GLU A 278 13.40 -0.53 8.73
CA GLU A 278 14.32 -1.50 8.10
C GLU A 278 15.55 -1.84 8.94
N LEU A 279 15.39 -1.85 10.27
CA LEU A 279 16.44 -2.20 11.23
C LEU A 279 16.48 -3.70 11.56
N SER A 280 15.56 -4.50 11.00
CA SER A 280 15.42 -5.93 11.26
C SER A 280 16.38 -6.79 10.43
N GLY A 281 16.76 -7.97 10.96
CA GLY A 281 17.65 -8.90 10.27
C GLY A 281 19.02 -8.28 9.99
N ASN A 282 19.41 -8.24 8.72
CA ASN A 282 20.66 -7.59 8.28
C ASN A 282 20.50 -6.07 8.07
N GLY A 283 19.26 -5.60 8.09
CA GLY A 283 18.82 -4.23 7.83
C GLY A 283 19.21 -3.65 6.48
N VAL A 284 18.75 -2.42 6.23
CA VAL A 284 19.11 -1.63 5.05
C VAL A 284 19.93 -0.45 5.54
N GLY A 285 21.25 -0.47 5.33
CA GLY A 285 22.17 0.56 5.83
C GLY A 285 22.44 0.54 7.34
N ALA A 286 21.44 0.19 8.15
CA ALA A 286 21.52 0.06 9.61
C ALA A 286 20.70 -1.15 10.09
N HIS A 287 21.14 -1.84 11.15
CA HIS A 287 20.37 -2.86 11.84
C HIS A 287 20.64 -2.87 13.34
N VAL A 288 19.67 -3.39 14.10
CA VAL A 288 19.72 -3.58 15.56
C VAL A 288 19.33 -5.02 15.88
N HIS A 289 20.01 -5.64 16.84
CA HIS A 289 19.66 -6.99 17.28
C HIS A 289 18.27 -7.04 17.91
N ALA A 290 17.52 -8.11 17.63
CA ALA A 290 16.15 -8.30 18.10
C ALA A 290 16.01 -8.23 19.63
N ASP A 291 16.99 -8.71 20.40
CA ASP A 291 16.99 -8.60 21.87
C ASP A 291 16.96 -7.15 22.35
N ARG A 292 17.77 -6.29 21.74
CA ARG A 292 17.84 -4.89 22.10
C ARG A 292 16.58 -4.17 21.65
N TYR A 293 16.21 -4.40 20.40
CA TYR A 293 15.04 -3.79 19.77
C TYR A 293 13.74 -4.13 20.51
N GLY A 294 13.58 -5.38 20.97
CA GLY A 294 12.43 -5.80 21.77
C GLY A 294 12.36 -5.12 23.15
N LYS A 295 13.50 -4.90 23.81
CA LYS A 295 13.56 -4.14 25.07
C LYS A 295 13.15 -2.68 24.88
N ASP A 296 13.57 -2.06 23.77
CA ASP A 296 13.18 -0.69 23.47
C ASP A 296 11.67 -0.58 23.25
N LEU A 297 11.04 -1.56 22.60
CA LEU A 297 9.59 -1.56 22.40
C LEU A 297 8.81 -1.71 23.70
N ILE A 298 9.29 -2.53 24.65
CA ILE A 298 8.71 -2.60 26.00
C ILE A 298 8.75 -1.21 26.66
N HIS A 299 9.90 -0.54 26.56
CA HIS A 299 10.08 0.82 27.08
C HIS A 299 9.17 1.84 26.38
N LEU A 300 9.07 1.79 25.05
CA LEU A 300 8.18 2.64 24.26
C LEU A 300 6.70 2.41 24.61
N LYS A 301 6.24 1.15 24.74
CA LYS A 301 4.87 0.86 25.16
C LYS A 301 4.56 1.43 26.54
N LYS A 302 5.53 1.37 27.47
CA LYS A 302 5.39 2.01 28.78
C LYS A 302 5.24 3.54 28.65
N ILE A 303 6.07 4.19 27.84
CA ILE A 303 5.96 5.63 27.56
C ILE A 303 4.58 5.97 26.98
N ILE A 304 4.11 5.23 25.97
CA ILE A 304 2.80 5.46 25.34
C ILE A 304 1.69 5.33 26.39
N LYS A 305 1.68 4.26 27.19
CA LYS A 305 0.68 4.06 28.26
C LYS A 305 0.68 5.16 29.31
N GLU A 306 1.86 5.67 29.67
CA GLU A 306 1.98 6.76 30.66
C GLU A 306 1.49 8.08 30.09
N LEU A 307 1.86 8.42 28.84
CA LEU A 307 1.51 9.68 28.22
C LEU A 307 0.04 9.76 27.81
N TYR A 308 -0.54 8.66 27.34
CA TYR A 308 -1.95 8.57 26.94
C TYR A 308 -2.87 8.20 28.11
N ARG A 309 -2.39 8.20 29.36
CA ARG A 309 -3.23 7.89 30.53
C ARG A 309 -4.39 8.88 30.62
N GLY A 310 -5.62 8.36 30.57
CA GLY A 310 -6.84 9.18 30.59
C GLY A 310 -7.22 9.80 29.26
N SER A 311 -6.48 9.51 28.18
CA SER A 311 -6.93 9.81 26.81
C SER A 311 -8.09 8.91 26.41
N GLN A 312 -8.92 9.38 25.48
CA GLN A 312 -10.08 8.62 24.98
C GLN A 312 -9.68 7.37 24.18
N PHE A 313 -8.46 7.36 23.63
CA PHE A 313 -7.89 6.24 22.90
C PHE A 313 -6.38 6.12 23.20
N GLU A 314 -5.86 4.90 23.08
CA GLU A 314 -4.43 4.61 23.12
C GLU A 314 -3.99 4.21 21.70
N PRO A 315 -2.96 4.85 21.10
CA PRO A 315 -2.44 4.46 19.79
C PRO A 315 -1.86 3.05 19.80
N SER A 316 -1.97 2.37 18.66
CA SER A 316 -1.31 1.07 18.45
C SER A 316 0.21 1.23 18.33
N LEU A 317 0.96 0.24 18.79
CA LEU A 317 2.40 0.14 18.59
C LEU A 317 2.73 -0.87 17.48
N VAL A 318 3.44 -0.40 16.45
CA VAL A 318 3.76 -1.14 15.22
C VAL A 318 5.27 -1.27 15.06
N ALA A 319 5.77 -2.43 14.67
CA ALA A 319 7.20 -2.68 14.41
C ALA A 319 7.41 -4.01 13.65
N PRO A 320 8.55 -4.30 13.01
CA PRO A 320 9.74 -3.45 12.91
C PRO A 320 9.84 -2.60 11.65
N GLY A 321 8.85 -2.65 10.75
CA GLY A 321 8.90 -1.91 9.49
C GLY A 321 10.11 -2.31 8.65
N GLY A 322 10.37 -3.61 8.50
CA GLY A 322 11.54 -4.11 7.80
C GLY A 322 11.32 -5.42 7.05
N PHE A 323 12.34 -5.92 6.37
CA PHE A 323 12.21 -7.20 5.65
C PHE A 323 12.08 -8.37 6.62
N PHE A 324 11.15 -9.27 6.31
CA PHE A 324 10.87 -10.44 7.14
C PHE A 324 12.10 -11.35 7.22
N ASN A 325 12.59 -11.55 8.44
CA ASN A 325 13.58 -12.56 8.78
C ASN A 325 13.01 -13.39 9.94
N GLN A 326 12.73 -14.66 9.69
CA GLN A 326 11.98 -15.49 10.63
C GLN A 326 12.63 -15.56 12.02
N GLN A 327 13.95 -15.77 12.10
CA GLN A 327 14.66 -15.83 13.38
C GLN A 327 14.59 -14.51 14.13
N TRP A 328 14.81 -13.39 13.44
CA TRP A 328 14.76 -12.06 14.04
C TRP A 328 13.35 -11.71 14.52
N PHE A 329 12.31 -11.99 13.71
CA PHE A 329 10.91 -11.70 14.04
C PHE A 329 10.40 -12.59 15.18
N THR A 330 10.73 -13.89 15.17
CA THR A 330 10.44 -14.80 16.30
C THR A 330 11.09 -14.27 17.58
N LYS A 331 12.37 -13.90 17.52
CA LYS A 331 13.10 -13.40 18.68
C LYS A 331 12.52 -12.08 19.19
N LEU A 332 12.12 -11.19 18.30
CA LEU A 332 11.43 -9.94 18.64
C LEU A 332 10.15 -10.21 19.45
N LEU A 333 9.29 -11.09 18.95
CA LEU A 333 8.02 -11.44 19.61
C LEU A 333 8.24 -12.10 20.97
N GLN A 334 9.23 -12.99 21.07
CA GLN A 334 9.61 -13.64 22.34
C GLN A 334 10.13 -12.65 23.38
N VAL A 335 10.93 -11.67 22.96
CA VAL A 335 11.54 -10.69 23.87
C VAL A 335 10.53 -9.62 24.28
N SER A 336 9.75 -9.09 23.33
CA SER A 336 8.73 -8.07 23.62
C SER A 336 7.55 -8.63 24.42
N GLY A 337 7.15 -9.87 24.15
CA GLY A 337 6.05 -10.54 24.84
C GLY A 337 4.67 -9.95 24.52
N SER A 338 3.66 -10.48 25.19
CA SER A 338 2.27 -10.06 25.02
C SER A 338 2.03 -8.62 25.49
N ASN A 339 1.08 -7.93 24.87
CA ASN A 339 0.63 -6.57 25.21
C ASN A 339 1.65 -5.44 24.92
N VAL A 340 2.66 -5.72 24.10
CA VAL A 340 3.64 -4.71 23.64
C VAL A 340 3.36 -4.30 22.20
N LEU A 341 3.47 -5.23 21.26
CA LEU A 341 3.23 -4.99 19.84
C LEU A 341 1.79 -5.36 19.45
N ASP A 342 1.05 -4.38 18.95
CA ASP A 342 -0.31 -4.54 18.44
C ASP A 342 -0.28 -5.04 16.97
N ALA A 343 0.74 -4.62 16.21
CA ALA A 343 1.00 -5.12 14.87
C ALA A 343 2.49 -5.36 14.60
N ILE A 344 2.78 -6.47 13.92
CA ILE A 344 4.08 -6.79 13.36
C ILE A 344 4.11 -6.39 11.88
N SER A 345 4.87 -5.35 11.54
CA SER A 345 4.97 -4.80 10.19
C SER A 345 6.19 -5.35 9.45
N HIS A 346 6.02 -5.68 8.17
CA HIS A 346 7.11 -6.00 7.25
C HIS A 346 7.02 -5.22 5.93
N HIS A 347 8.13 -5.19 5.18
CA HIS A 347 8.23 -4.51 3.89
C HIS A 347 8.26 -5.51 2.72
N ILE A 348 7.69 -5.12 1.58
CA ILE A 348 7.63 -5.95 0.36
C ILE A 348 8.16 -5.20 -0.87
N TYR A 349 9.30 -5.70 -1.39
CA TYR A 349 9.91 -5.28 -2.66
C TYR A 349 10.41 -6.51 -3.44
N ASN A 350 9.47 -7.29 -3.99
CA ASN A 350 9.71 -8.61 -4.57
C ASN A 350 10.01 -8.62 -6.09
N LEU A 351 10.08 -7.47 -6.76
CA LEU A 351 10.44 -7.38 -8.19
C LEU A 351 11.94 -7.16 -8.41
N GLY A 352 12.65 -6.56 -7.45
CA GLY A 352 14.07 -6.23 -7.55
C GLY A 352 14.33 -4.72 -7.57
N ALA A 353 15.49 -4.30 -8.08
CA ALA A 353 15.83 -2.88 -8.19
C ALA A 353 15.00 -2.20 -9.28
N GLY A 354 14.68 -0.92 -9.12
CA GLY A 354 14.06 -0.10 -10.17
C GLY A 354 14.85 -0.05 -11.49
N SER A 355 16.16 -0.27 -11.46
CA SER A 355 17.02 -0.33 -12.66
C SER A 355 16.95 -1.65 -13.42
N ASP A 356 16.25 -2.66 -12.88
CA ASP A 356 16.24 -3.98 -13.50
C ASP A 356 15.49 -3.94 -14.84
N PRO A 357 16.14 -4.26 -15.98
CA PRO A 357 15.46 -4.26 -17.28
C PRO A 357 14.38 -5.35 -17.40
N LYS A 358 14.32 -6.30 -16.45
CA LYS A 358 13.35 -7.40 -16.43
C LYS A 358 12.14 -7.13 -15.54
N LEU A 359 11.91 -5.90 -15.08
CA LEU A 359 10.75 -5.60 -14.22
C LEU A 359 9.42 -6.02 -14.86
N VAL A 360 9.19 -5.65 -16.14
CA VAL A 360 7.96 -6.01 -16.85
C VAL A 360 7.79 -7.53 -16.93
N SER A 361 8.82 -8.27 -17.36
CA SER A 361 8.71 -9.73 -17.48
C SER A 361 8.52 -10.42 -16.13
N LYS A 362 9.06 -9.87 -15.04
CA LYS A 362 8.81 -10.36 -13.67
C LYS A 362 7.40 -10.08 -13.18
N ILE A 363 6.83 -8.92 -13.53
CA ILE A 363 5.46 -8.56 -13.16
C ILE A 363 4.46 -9.49 -13.87
N LEU A 364 4.74 -9.87 -15.11
CA LEU A 364 3.87 -10.73 -15.91
C LEU A 364 4.13 -12.24 -15.72
N ASP A 365 5.14 -12.62 -14.92
CA ASP A 365 5.47 -14.02 -14.65
C ASP A 365 4.79 -14.51 -13.35
N PRO A 366 3.77 -15.38 -13.42
CA PRO A 366 3.08 -15.89 -12.24
C PRO A 366 4.00 -16.71 -11.33
N ASN A 367 5.03 -17.37 -11.88
CA ASN A 367 6.00 -18.12 -11.08
C ASN A 367 6.88 -17.18 -10.25
N HIS A 368 7.22 -16.01 -10.81
CA HIS A 368 7.93 -14.99 -10.06
C HIS A 368 7.05 -14.38 -8.97
N LEU A 369 5.80 -14.04 -9.29
CA LEU A 369 4.85 -13.48 -8.32
C LEU A 369 4.53 -14.44 -7.16
N ASN A 370 4.48 -15.75 -7.41
CA ASN A 370 4.21 -16.76 -6.38
C ASN A 370 5.28 -16.81 -5.26
N LYS A 371 6.51 -16.36 -5.52
CA LYS A 371 7.64 -16.52 -4.57
C LYS A 371 7.40 -15.83 -3.23
N VAL A 372 6.74 -14.68 -3.24
CA VAL A 372 6.47 -13.87 -2.04
C VAL A 372 5.37 -14.46 -1.15
N ALA A 373 4.56 -15.41 -1.64
CA ALA A 373 3.59 -16.13 -0.83
C ALA A 373 4.23 -16.77 0.42
N ASN A 374 5.45 -17.32 0.27
CA ASN A 374 6.20 -17.92 1.37
C ASN A 374 6.48 -16.93 2.50
N THR A 375 6.72 -15.65 2.17
CA THR A 375 6.92 -14.60 3.18
C THR A 375 5.66 -14.41 4.02
N PHE A 376 4.50 -14.30 3.38
CA PHE A 376 3.23 -14.15 4.08
C PHE A 376 2.87 -15.38 4.91
N ILE A 377 3.03 -16.58 4.33
CA ILE A 377 2.80 -17.85 5.03
C ILE A 377 3.67 -17.97 6.28
N ASN A 378 4.98 -17.70 6.15
CA ASN A 378 5.91 -17.85 7.26
C ASN A 378 5.70 -16.78 8.33
N LEU A 379 5.35 -15.54 7.94
CA LEU A 379 4.98 -14.50 8.90
C LEU A 379 3.69 -14.89 9.65
N ALA A 380 2.65 -15.34 8.95
CA ALA A 380 1.40 -15.77 9.56
C ALA A 380 1.63 -16.90 10.59
N ARG A 381 2.42 -17.92 10.25
CA ARG A 381 2.80 -18.99 11.21
C ARG A 381 3.62 -18.45 12.39
N THR A 382 4.55 -17.53 12.13
CA THR A 382 5.38 -16.91 13.17
C THR A 382 4.52 -16.15 14.17
N VAL A 383 3.56 -15.36 13.68
CA VAL A 383 2.57 -14.65 14.51
C VAL A 383 1.71 -15.64 15.29
N GLN A 384 1.13 -16.64 14.61
CA GLN A 384 0.29 -17.65 15.27
C GLN A 384 1.02 -18.37 16.41
N THR A 385 2.31 -18.67 16.24
CA THR A 385 3.10 -19.46 17.19
C THR A 385 3.70 -18.62 18.32
N HIS A 386 4.20 -17.42 17.99
CA HIS A 386 5.04 -16.63 18.89
C HIS A 386 4.45 -15.29 19.30
N GLY A 387 3.38 -14.83 18.66
CA GLY A 387 2.75 -13.56 18.95
C GLY A 387 1.27 -13.52 18.57
N PRO A 388 0.41 -14.45 19.03
CA PRO A 388 -1.00 -14.51 18.63
C PRO A 388 -1.82 -13.27 19.06
N TRP A 389 -1.25 -12.40 19.90
CA TRP A 389 -1.82 -11.10 20.27
C TRP A 389 -1.56 -9.98 19.25
N SER A 390 -0.66 -10.19 18.29
CA SER A 390 -0.26 -9.19 17.28
C SER A 390 -0.87 -9.53 15.93
N SER A 391 -1.17 -8.51 15.14
CA SER A 391 -1.60 -8.67 13.74
C SER A 391 -0.44 -8.51 12.76
N ALA A 392 -0.52 -9.10 11.56
CA ALA A 392 0.51 -8.96 10.52
C ALA A 392 0.16 -7.81 9.55
N TRP A 393 1.09 -6.89 9.31
CA TRP A 393 0.92 -5.72 8.44
C TRP A 393 2.02 -5.65 7.39
N VAL A 394 1.68 -5.22 6.17
CA VAL A 394 2.64 -4.68 5.20
C VAL A 394 2.67 -3.17 5.39
N GLY A 395 3.70 -2.69 6.08
CA GLY A 395 3.88 -1.26 6.41
C GLY A 395 4.42 -0.42 5.25
N GLU A 396 5.06 -1.08 4.27
CA GLU A 396 5.63 -0.44 3.08
C GLU A 396 5.78 -1.45 1.94
N SER A 397 5.42 -1.06 0.72
CA SER A 397 5.56 -1.91 -0.46
C SER A 397 5.58 -1.11 -1.76
N GLY A 398 6.55 -1.36 -2.64
CA GLY A 398 6.65 -0.65 -3.92
C GLY A 398 6.96 -1.56 -5.11
N GLY A 399 7.10 -2.87 -4.88
CA GLY A 399 7.41 -3.87 -5.89
C GLY A 399 8.88 -3.82 -6.26
N ALA A 400 9.32 -2.72 -6.86
CA ALA A 400 10.70 -2.42 -7.16
C ALA A 400 11.28 -1.39 -6.17
N TYR A 401 12.38 -1.75 -5.49
CA TYR A 401 13.07 -0.84 -4.56
C TYR A 401 13.90 0.21 -5.32
N ASN A 402 14.50 1.17 -4.61
CA ASN A 402 15.22 2.32 -5.18
C ASN A 402 14.32 3.21 -6.07
N SER A 403 13.23 3.70 -5.49
CA SER A 403 12.28 4.66 -6.11
C SER A 403 11.45 4.09 -7.27
N GLY A 404 11.38 2.77 -7.44
CA GLY A 404 10.62 2.15 -8.52
C GLY A 404 11.29 2.27 -9.90
N GLY A 405 10.84 1.46 -10.85
CA GLY A 405 11.37 1.46 -12.21
C GLY A 405 10.80 2.60 -13.06
N PRO A 406 11.63 3.43 -13.72
CA PRO A 406 11.13 4.46 -14.64
C PRO A 406 10.35 3.82 -15.78
N HIS A 407 9.19 4.41 -16.12
CA HIS A 407 8.31 3.93 -17.20
C HIS A 407 7.77 2.51 -16.99
N VAL A 408 7.83 2.00 -15.75
CA VAL A 408 7.28 0.69 -15.38
C VAL A 408 6.40 0.87 -14.16
N SER A 409 6.95 1.34 -13.04
CA SER A 409 6.23 1.43 -11.76
C SER A 409 5.12 2.49 -11.72
N ASP A 410 5.16 3.45 -12.65
CA ASP A 410 4.15 4.51 -12.85
C ASP A 410 3.15 4.18 -13.96
N THR A 411 3.24 2.98 -14.55
CA THR A 411 2.39 2.57 -15.68
C THR A 411 1.45 1.44 -15.31
N PHE A 412 0.48 1.16 -16.19
CA PHE A 412 -0.56 0.16 -15.96
C PHE A 412 0.00 -1.25 -15.70
N VAL A 413 1.16 -1.60 -16.26
CA VAL A 413 1.76 -2.93 -16.05
C VAL A 413 2.04 -3.19 -14.57
N ASN A 414 2.33 -2.16 -13.76
CA ASN A 414 2.58 -2.34 -12.34
C ASN A 414 1.32 -2.71 -11.54
N SER A 415 0.12 -2.42 -12.06
CA SER A 415 -1.15 -2.74 -11.42
C SER A 415 -1.39 -4.25 -11.32
N PHE A 416 -0.81 -5.06 -12.21
CA PHE A 416 -0.81 -6.52 -12.13
C PHE A 416 -0.16 -7.00 -10.83
N TRP A 417 1.06 -6.51 -10.59
CA TRP A 417 1.77 -6.80 -9.36
C TRP A 417 0.99 -6.29 -8.15
N TYR A 418 0.51 -5.04 -8.18
CA TYR A 418 -0.13 -4.44 -7.01
C TYR A 418 -1.44 -5.15 -6.60
N LEU A 419 -2.35 -5.46 -7.54
CA LEU A 419 -3.55 -6.26 -7.25
C LEU A 419 -3.19 -7.65 -6.73
N ASP A 420 -2.20 -8.28 -7.36
CA ASP A 420 -1.77 -9.61 -6.95
C ASP A 420 -1.24 -9.60 -5.52
N GLN A 421 -0.47 -8.58 -5.15
CA GLN A 421 0.03 -8.45 -3.78
C GLN A 421 -1.10 -8.20 -2.77
N LEU A 422 -2.09 -7.37 -3.10
CA LEU A 422 -3.26 -7.13 -2.23
C LEU A 422 -4.02 -8.44 -1.98
N GLY A 423 -4.31 -9.21 -3.03
CA GLY A 423 -5.00 -10.49 -2.92
C GLY A 423 -4.18 -11.57 -2.22
N MET A 424 -2.89 -11.64 -2.50
CA MET A 424 -2.03 -12.64 -1.85
C MET A 424 -1.80 -12.33 -0.37
N ALA A 425 -1.61 -11.07 0.00
CA ALA A 425 -1.46 -10.66 1.39
C ALA A 425 -2.75 -10.94 2.20
N SER A 426 -3.93 -10.68 1.60
CA SER A 426 -5.22 -10.89 2.27
C SER A 426 -5.45 -12.36 2.65
N LYS A 427 -5.03 -13.30 1.80
CA LYS A 427 -5.15 -14.76 2.04
C LYS A 427 -4.43 -15.27 3.28
N TYR A 428 -3.45 -14.51 3.81
CA TYR A 428 -2.62 -14.93 4.93
C TYR A 428 -2.78 -14.01 6.14
N HIS A 429 -4.00 -13.53 6.38
CA HIS A 429 -4.38 -12.70 7.55
C HIS A 429 -3.60 -11.38 7.68
N THR A 430 -3.01 -10.87 6.60
CA THR A 430 -2.43 -9.53 6.60
C THR A 430 -3.57 -8.52 6.76
N LYS A 431 -3.49 -7.67 7.79
CA LYS A 431 -4.56 -6.72 8.12
C LYS A 431 -4.46 -5.41 7.37
N VAL A 432 -3.25 -4.97 7.03
CA VAL A 432 -2.99 -3.66 6.44
C VAL A 432 -1.91 -3.80 5.36
N TYR A 433 -2.04 -3.10 4.25
CA TYR A 433 -1.13 -3.11 3.11
C TYR A 433 -0.86 -1.71 2.57
N CYS A 434 0.32 -1.16 2.89
CA CYS A 434 0.69 0.22 2.56
C CYS A 434 1.52 0.28 1.29
N ARG A 435 1.00 1.01 0.31
CA ARG A 435 1.70 1.33 -0.93
C ARG A 435 2.71 2.45 -0.69
N GLN A 436 3.96 2.13 -0.96
CA GLN A 436 5.02 3.07 -1.20
C GLN A 436 4.87 3.59 -2.65
N THR A 437 4.46 4.84 -2.88
CA THR A 437 4.02 5.90 -1.93
C THR A 437 2.67 6.46 -2.37
N LEU A 438 2.05 7.29 -1.53
CA LEU A 438 0.99 8.20 -2.00
C LEU A 438 1.50 9.10 -3.13
N ILE A 439 2.68 9.68 -2.96
CA ILE A 439 3.32 10.59 -3.92
C ILE A 439 4.84 10.55 -3.73
N GLY A 440 5.59 10.68 -4.83
CA GLY A 440 7.06 10.65 -4.86
C GLY A 440 7.63 9.29 -5.25
N GLY A 441 8.75 9.30 -5.99
CA GLY A 441 9.26 8.08 -6.62
C GLY A 441 8.42 7.67 -7.84
N ASN A 442 8.95 6.77 -8.66
CA ASN A 442 8.25 6.27 -9.87
C ASN A 442 7.08 5.34 -9.52
N TYR A 443 7.02 4.81 -8.30
CA TYR A 443 5.91 3.97 -7.84
C TYR A 443 4.76 4.77 -7.20
N GLY A 444 4.84 6.10 -7.18
CA GLY A 444 3.86 6.94 -6.49
C GLY A 444 2.46 6.73 -7.03
N LEU A 445 1.46 6.70 -6.16
CA LEU A 445 0.06 6.64 -6.55
C LEU A 445 -0.36 7.92 -7.30
N LEU A 446 0.26 9.05 -6.97
CA LEU A 446 0.13 10.32 -7.67
C LEU A 446 1.45 10.70 -8.33
N ASN A 447 1.36 11.35 -9.49
CA ASN A 447 2.51 11.95 -10.14
C ASN A 447 3.13 13.04 -9.24
N ALA A 448 4.46 12.99 -9.06
CA ALA A 448 5.17 13.84 -8.11
C ALA A 448 5.14 15.35 -8.43
N THR A 449 4.84 15.73 -9.69
CA THR A 449 4.82 17.12 -10.14
C THR A 449 3.40 17.62 -10.39
N THR A 450 2.56 16.80 -11.03
CA THR A 450 1.21 17.22 -11.43
C THR A 450 0.13 16.78 -10.45
N TYR A 451 0.45 15.91 -9.49
CA TYR A 451 -0.50 15.24 -8.59
C TYR A 451 -1.55 14.37 -9.29
N VAL A 452 -1.51 14.27 -10.63
CA VAL A 452 -2.45 13.44 -11.38
C VAL A 452 -2.23 11.97 -11.00
N PRO A 453 -3.31 11.23 -10.70
CA PRO A 453 -3.20 9.81 -10.40
C PRO A 453 -2.48 8.98 -11.46
N ASN A 454 -1.57 8.13 -10.99
CA ASN A 454 -1.00 7.05 -11.77
C ASN A 454 -1.97 5.85 -11.79
N PRO A 455 -1.80 4.90 -12.72
CA PRO A 455 -2.72 3.77 -12.90
C PRO A 455 -2.99 2.96 -11.62
N ASP A 456 -2.02 2.88 -10.71
CA ASP A 456 -2.15 2.17 -9.43
C ASP A 456 -3.10 2.82 -8.42
N TYR A 457 -3.42 4.10 -8.57
CA TYR A 457 -4.41 4.78 -7.73
C TYR A 457 -5.81 4.56 -8.31
N TYR A 458 -6.05 5.18 -9.46
CA TYR A 458 -7.24 5.11 -10.33
C TYR A 458 -7.06 6.15 -11.45
N ARG A 459 -7.17 5.79 -12.74
CA ARG A 459 -7.08 6.78 -13.84
C ARG A 459 -8.11 6.48 -14.90
N GLN A 460 -9.12 7.34 -15.07
CA GLN A 460 -9.98 7.34 -16.24
C GLN A 460 -9.43 8.36 -17.25
N GLU A 461 -8.86 7.89 -18.36
CA GLU A 461 -8.61 8.76 -19.52
C GLU A 461 -9.72 8.58 -20.54
N ILE A 462 -10.27 9.69 -21.00
CA ILE A 462 -11.16 9.77 -22.16
C ILE A 462 -10.33 10.43 -23.26
N ASP A 463 -9.95 9.65 -24.26
CA ASP A 463 -9.42 10.20 -25.50
C ASP A 463 -10.60 10.69 -26.36
N ILE A 464 -10.58 11.97 -26.73
CA ILE A 464 -11.63 12.63 -27.53
C ILE A 464 -11.18 12.80 -28.99
N SER A 465 -9.97 12.36 -29.34
CA SER A 465 -9.43 12.51 -30.70
C SER A 465 -9.91 11.42 -31.66
N SER A 466 -10.41 10.30 -31.14
CA SER A 466 -11.14 9.29 -31.90
C SER A 466 -12.61 9.32 -31.51
N SER A 467 -13.51 9.14 -32.46
CA SER A 467 -14.97 9.04 -32.25
C SER A 467 -15.38 7.79 -31.44
N LEU A 468 -14.46 7.21 -30.67
CA LEU A 468 -14.58 6.00 -29.90
C LEU A 468 -14.29 6.34 -28.43
N LEU A 469 -15.29 6.13 -27.57
CA LEU A 469 -15.15 6.30 -26.13
C LEU A 469 -14.26 5.18 -25.57
N VAL A 470 -12.94 5.35 -25.64
CA VAL A 470 -12.00 4.42 -24.99
C VAL A 470 -11.82 4.90 -23.55
N CYS A 471 -12.48 4.23 -22.61
CA CYS A 471 -12.19 4.39 -21.18
C CYS A 471 -10.95 3.56 -20.85
N HIS A 472 -9.78 4.20 -20.75
CA HIS A 472 -8.67 3.58 -20.00
C HIS A 472 -9.05 3.69 -18.54
N PHE A 473 -9.27 2.58 -17.83
CA PHE A 473 -9.37 2.67 -16.38
C PHE A 473 -8.13 2.08 -15.69
N GLY A 474 -7.47 2.88 -14.87
CA GLY A 474 -6.62 2.44 -13.77
C GLY A 474 -7.51 2.16 -12.56
N PHE A 475 -7.31 1.03 -11.88
CA PHE A 475 -8.38 0.33 -11.17
C PHE A 475 -7.99 -0.17 -9.76
N THR A 476 -6.85 0.23 -9.20
CA THR A 476 -6.18 -0.64 -8.22
C THR A 476 -6.56 -0.33 -6.77
N ALA A 477 -5.99 0.72 -6.18
CA ALA A 477 -6.22 1.04 -4.77
C ALA A 477 -7.67 1.45 -4.49
N LEU A 478 -8.23 2.35 -5.32
CA LEU A 478 -9.58 2.91 -5.10
C LEU A 478 -10.68 1.87 -5.25
N LEU A 479 -10.59 1.02 -6.29
CA LEU A 479 -11.61 0.01 -6.55
C LEU A 479 -11.57 -1.10 -5.51
N TRP A 480 -10.39 -1.56 -5.12
CA TRP A 480 -10.23 -2.52 -4.03
C TRP A 480 -10.91 -1.99 -2.78
N HIS A 481 -10.61 -0.74 -2.39
CA HIS A 481 -11.20 -0.15 -1.21
C HIS A 481 -12.72 -0.01 -1.30
N ARG A 482 -13.29 0.24 -2.48
CA ARG A 482 -14.75 0.36 -2.66
C ARG A 482 -15.49 -0.98 -2.66
N LEU A 483 -14.88 -2.03 -3.21
CA LEU A 483 -15.58 -3.27 -3.51
C LEU A 483 -15.22 -4.42 -2.56
N MET A 484 -13.95 -4.56 -2.19
CA MET A 484 -13.45 -5.70 -1.42
C MET A 484 -13.69 -5.46 0.08
N GLY A 485 -14.51 -6.30 0.70
CA GLY A 485 -14.76 -6.31 2.14
C GLY A 485 -13.70 -7.10 2.91
N LYS A 486 -13.87 -7.14 4.23
CA LYS A 486 -12.86 -7.71 5.16
C LYS A 486 -12.74 -9.22 5.14
N VAL A 487 -13.80 -9.95 4.75
CA VAL A 487 -13.84 -11.41 4.80
C VAL A 487 -13.30 -11.98 3.50
N VAL A 488 -12.23 -12.77 3.59
CA VAL A 488 -11.56 -13.40 2.44
C VAL A 488 -12.11 -14.80 2.25
N LEU A 489 -12.55 -15.12 1.04
CA LEU A 489 -13.20 -16.39 0.70
C LEU A 489 -12.21 -17.37 0.05
N ALA A 490 -12.49 -18.67 0.21
CA ALA A 490 -11.74 -19.70 -0.48
C ALA A 490 -12.02 -19.67 -1.99
N VAL A 491 -10.95 -19.72 -2.79
CA VAL A 491 -11.01 -19.78 -4.26
C VAL A 491 -10.22 -20.99 -4.73
N GLY A 492 -10.89 -21.88 -5.46
CA GLY A 492 -10.28 -22.94 -6.25
C GLY A 492 -10.28 -22.57 -7.74
N SER A 493 -9.23 -22.97 -8.47
CA SER A 493 -9.13 -22.70 -9.91
C SER A 493 -8.31 -23.79 -10.60
N ASP A 494 -8.78 -24.26 -11.74
CA ASP A 494 -7.99 -25.04 -12.71
C ASP A 494 -7.57 -24.20 -13.93
N ALA A 495 -7.87 -22.89 -13.91
CA ALA A 495 -7.51 -21.97 -14.96
C ALA A 495 -5.99 -21.76 -15.08
N SER A 496 -5.60 -21.17 -16.22
CA SER A 496 -4.21 -20.75 -16.48
C SER A 496 -3.60 -20.00 -15.29
N PRO A 497 -2.33 -20.24 -14.92
CA PRO A 497 -1.66 -19.54 -13.82
C PRO A 497 -1.51 -18.02 -14.07
N PHE A 498 -1.67 -17.58 -15.32
CA PHE A 498 -1.73 -16.17 -15.70
C PHE A 498 -3.07 -15.51 -15.35
N LEU A 499 -4.10 -16.29 -14.98
CA LEU A 499 -5.40 -15.80 -14.51
C LEU A 499 -5.48 -15.95 -12.98
N ARG A 500 -5.18 -14.86 -12.28
CA ARG A 500 -5.08 -14.87 -10.81
C ARG A 500 -6.37 -14.33 -10.21
N SER A 501 -6.95 -15.09 -9.28
CA SER A 501 -8.31 -14.85 -8.78
C SER A 501 -8.35 -14.76 -7.26
N TYR A 502 -9.04 -13.73 -6.77
CA TYR A 502 -9.24 -13.45 -5.35
C TYR A 502 -10.71 -13.10 -5.11
N ALA A 503 -11.28 -13.61 -4.02
CA ALA A 503 -12.68 -13.38 -3.68
C ALA A 503 -12.83 -12.94 -2.22
N HIS A 504 -13.65 -11.92 -2.01
CA HIS A 504 -13.99 -11.39 -0.71
C HIS A 504 -15.51 -11.20 -0.63
N CYS A 505 -16.06 -11.18 0.59
CA CYS A 505 -17.39 -10.60 0.80
C CYS A 505 -17.36 -9.12 0.38
N SER A 506 -18.47 -8.62 -0.17
CA SER A 506 -18.55 -7.21 -0.58
C SER A 506 -18.44 -6.27 0.63
N LYS A 507 -17.81 -5.11 0.44
CA LYS A 507 -17.68 -4.12 1.50
C LYS A 507 -19.04 -3.62 2.00
N GLY A 508 -19.17 -3.47 3.32
CA GLY A 508 -20.40 -3.02 3.97
C GLY A 508 -21.51 -4.08 4.06
N ARG A 509 -21.19 -5.36 3.83
CA ARG A 509 -22.12 -6.48 3.98
C ARG A 509 -21.52 -7.62 4.79
#